data_AF-A0A968NJW8-F1
#
_entry.id   AF-A0A968NJW8-F1
#
_cell.length_a   1.000
_cell.length_b   1.000
_cell.length_c   1.000
_cell.angle_alpha   90.00
_cell.angle_beta   90.00
_cell.angle_gamma   90.00
#
_symmetry.space_group_name_H-M   'P 1'
#
loop_
_entity.id
_entity.type
_entity.pdbx_description
1 polymer ?
#
loop_
_entity_poly.entity_id
_entity_poly.type
_entity_poly.pdbx_seq_one_letter_code
_entity_poly.pdbx_strand_id
1 'polypeptide(L)'
;MATGISKNKWNLENNGENEHFSNLGIDISMAYEGKLVESEILKWETASCIRLGQLGEDINRLFYGDNLPILASLLNNSDIRGKIKLVYIDPPFATKSVFQSRSQRDAYTDLLTGSHYIEFIRRRLVIIRELLADDGSIYVHLDDNMAFYVKVIMDEIFGQRNFRNWITRKKCNPKNYTKKTFGYISDYILFYYKIR
;
A
#
# COMPACT_ATOMS: atom_id res chain seq x y z
N MET A 1 -19.21 21.89 11.98
CA MET A 1 -20.58 22.07 11.45
C MET A 1 -20.49 22.99 10.25
N ALA A 2 -20.83 22.52 9.06
CA ALA A 2 -20.60 23.28 7.82
C ALA A 2 -21.56 24.47 7.73
N THR A 3 -21.01 25.69 7.73
CA THR A 3 -21.75 26.93 7.46
C THR A 3 -22.13 26.93 5.99
N GLY A 4 -23.43 26.93 5.70
CA GLY A 4 -24.03 26.78 4.36
C GLY A 4 -23.78 27.94 3.39
N ILE A 5 -22.53 28.34 3.20
CA ILE A 5 -22.12 29.35 2.21
C ILE A 5 -21.74 28.60 0.93
N SER A 6 -22.44 28.91 -0.16
CA SER A 6 -22.18 28.37 -1.49
C SER A 6 -20.78 28.75 -1.99
N LYS A 7 -20.08 27.77 -2.59
CA LYS A 7 -18.71 27.90 -3.16
C LYS A 7 -18.52 29.12 -4.06
N ASN A 8 -19.57 29.60 -4.71
CA ASN A 8 -19.46 30.70 -5.67
C ASN A 8 -19.20 32.07 -5.02
N LYS A 9 -19.49 32.25 -3.73
CA LYS A 9 -19.21 33.51 -3.01
C LYS A 9 -17.75 33.63 -2.55
N TRP A 10 -17.10 32.49 -2.29
CA TRP A 10 -15.70 32.44 -1.83
C TRP A 10 -14.68 32.87 -2.89
N ASN A 11 -15.02 32.70 -4.17
CA ASN A 11 -14.11 32.99 -5.29
C ASN A 11 -14.06 34.47 -5.68
N LEU A 12 -14.89 35.34 -5.10
CA LEU A 12 -14.91 36.76 -5.43
C LEU A 12 -14.05 37.62 -4.47
N GLU A 13 -13.79 37.12 -3.26
CA GLU A 13 -13.04 37.87 -2.24
C GLU A 13 -11.59 37.36 -2.04
N ASN A 14 -11.25 36.13 -2.47
CA ASN A 14 -9.96 35.50 -2.15
C ASN A 14 -9.02 35.22 -3.36
N ASN A 15 -9.22 35.90 -4.50
CA ASN A 15 -8.40 35.69 -5.70
C ASN A 15 -6.94 36.14 -5.57
N GLY A 16 -6.52 36.72 -4.44
CA GLY A 16 -5.13 37.09 -4.16
C GLY A 16 -4.38 36.19 -3.16
N GLU A 17 -5.08 35.37 -2.36
CA GLU A 17 -4.45 34.67 -1.21
C GLU A 17 -4.55 33.13 -1.28
N ASN A 18 -5.42 32.58 -2.13
CA ASN A 18 -5.66 31.12 -2.20
C ASN A 18 -4.55 30.31 -2.89
N GLU A 19 -3.64 30.94 -3.64
CA GLU A 19 -2.54 30.21 -4.28
C GLU A 19 -1.43 29.79 -3.29
N HIS A 20 -1.32 30.43 -2.13
CA HIS A 20 -0.23 30.16 -1.18
C HIS A 20 -0.51 29.00 -0.22
N PHE A 21 -1.76 28.68 0.09
CA PHE A 21 -2.10 27.62 1.06
C PHE A 21 -2.26 26.22 0.45
N SER A 22 -2.34 26.10 -0.87
CA SER A 22 -2.43 24.79 -1.55
C SER A 22 -1.12 24.00 -1.59
N ASN A 23 -0.02 24.60 -1.12
CA ASN A 23 1.33 24.07 -1.29
C ASN A 23 1.99 23.48 -0.02
N LEU A 24 1.36 23.57 1.16
CA LEU A 24 1.90 22.93 2.37
C LEU A 24 1.54 21.44 2.39
N GLY A 25 2.26 20.63 1.62
CA GLY A 25 2.37 19.21 1.93
C GLY A 25 3.06 19.08 3.28
N ILE A 26 2.49 18.30 4.19
CA ILE A 26 3.16 18.02 5.47
C ILE A 26 4.22 16.96 5.16
N ASP A 27 5.48 17.27 5.45
CA ASP A 27 6.54 16.27 5.40
C ASP A 27 6.36 15.36 6.62
N ILE A 28 5.94 14.11 6.36
CA ILE A 28 5.62 13.12 7.39
C ILE A 28 6.61 11.98 7.24
N SER A 29 7.31 11.67 8.33
CA SER A 29 8.14 10.47 8.42
C SER A 29 7.78 9.69 9.68
N MET A 30 7.75 8.36 9.57
CA MET A 30 7.52 7.48 10.72
C MET A 30 8.85 6.95 11.25
N ALA A 31 9.13 7.20 12.53
CA ALA A 31 10.30 6.63 13.21
C ALA A 31 9.91 5.35 13.96
N TYR A 32 10.68 4.28 13.74
CA TYR A 32 10.53 3.01 14.45
C TYR A 32 11.84 2.21 14.39
N GLU A 33 12.00 1.27 15.32
CA GLU A 33 13.19 0.42 15.41
C GLU A 33 13.32 -0.51 14.20
N GLY A 34 14.52 -0.62 13.65
CA GLY A 34 14.81 -1.49 12.49
C GLY A 34 14.42 -0.89 11.13
N LYS A 35 14.10 0.41 11.05
CA LYS A 35 13.83 1.10 9.79
C LYS A 35 15.08 1.17 8.93
N LEU A 36 15.06 0.51 7.77
CA LEU A 36 16.19 0.51 6.84
C LEU A 36 16.19 1.76 5.95
N VAL A 37 17.39 2.14 5.50
CA VAL A 37 17.58 3.21 4.53
C VAL A 37 17.15 2.73 3.15
N GLU A 38 16.49 3.58 2.35
CA GLU A 38 15.99 3.19 1.03
C GLU A 38 17.09 2.62 0.11
N SER A 39 18.32 3.16 0.18
CA SER A 39 19.44 2.68 -0.61
C SER A 39 19.83 1.23 -0.30
N GLU A 40 19.61 0.76 0.93
CA GLU A 40 19.85 -0.64 1.32
C GLU A 40 18.75 -1.54 0.78
N ILE A 41 17.50 -1.07 0.84
CA ILE A 41 16.32 -1.79 0.31
C ILE A 41 16.43 -1.96 -1.21
N LEU A 42 16.89 -0.94 -1.94
CA LEU A 42 17.04 -0.99 -3.40
C LEU A 42 18.20 -1.90 -3.86
N LYS A 43 19.09 -2.29 -2.96
CA LYS A 43 20.21 -3.22 -3.21
C LYS A 43 19.95 -4.60 -2.62
N TRP A 44 18.69 -4.93 -2.33
CA TRP A 44 18.33 -6.20 -1.72
C TRP A 44 18.74 -7.39 -2.59
N GLU A 45 19.06 -8.52 -1.95
CA GLU A 45 19.45 -9.75 -2.62
C GLU A 45 18.37 -10.25 -3.58
N THR A 46 18.78 -10.57 -4.80
CA THR A 46 17.91 -11.06 -5.87
C THR A 46 17.66 -12.56 -5.73
N ALA A 47 16.43 -13.01 -5.94
CA ALA A 47 16.13 -14.44 -6.08
C ALA A 47 16.29 -14.93 -7.53
N SER A 48 16.61 -16.22 -7.66
CA SER A 48 16.45 -16.93 -8.92
C SER A 48 14.96 -17.03 -9.26
N CYS A 49 14.53 -16.31 -10.27
CA CYS A 49 13.14 -16.28 -10.70
C CYS A 49 12.84 -17.50 -11.59
N ILE A 50 12.26 -18.55 -11.00
CA ILE A 50 11.73 -19.67 -11.78
C ILE A 50 10.33 -19.27 -12.28
N ARG A 51 10.15 -19.24 -13.61
CA ARG A 51 8.84 -19.04 -14.22
C ARG A 51 8.05 -20.34 -14.08
N LEU A 52 7.02 -20.35 -13.24
CA LEU A 52 6.27 -21.58 -12.90
C LEU A 52 5.26 -22.02 -13.98
N GLY A 53 5.08 -21.25 -15.05
CA GLY A 53 4.21 -21.66 -16.15
C GLY A 53 3.98 -20.54 -17.15
N GLN A 54 3.41 -20.94 -18.30
CA GLN A 54 2.99 -20.08 -19.40
C GLN A 54 1.49 -20.25 -19.58
N LEU A 55 0.72 -19.17 -19.43
CA LEU A 55 -0.71 -19.15 -19.75
C LEU A 55 -0.92 -18.22 -20.95
N GLY A 56 -1.04 -18.80 -22.15
CA GLY A 56 -1.20 -18.10 -23.42
C GLY A 56 0.11 -17.68 -24.10
N GLU A 57 0.00 -16.82 -25.12
CA GLU A 57 1.15 -16.10 -25.68
C GLU A 57 1.81 -15.29 -24.56
N ASP A 58 3.14 -15.14 -24.59
CA ASP A 58 4.14 -14.80 -23.53
C ASP A 58 3.92 -13.61 -22.55
N ILE A 59 2.70 -13.15 -22.36
CA ILE A 59 2.34 -11.91 -21.68
C ILE A 59 2.26 -12.11 -20.16
N ASN A 60 1.77 -13.25 -19.68
CA ASN A 60 1.52 -13.51 -18.26
C ASN A 60 2.67 -14.28 -17.59
N ARG A 61 3.11 -13.82 -16.40
CA ARG A 61 4.22 -14.42 -15.65
C ARG A 61 3.79 -14.76 -14.23
N LEU A 62 4.13 -15.95 -13.77
CA LEU A 62 3.93 -16.40 -12.38
C LEU A 62 5.27 -16.74 -11.74
N PHE A 63 5.51 -16.20 -10.55
CA PHE A 63 6.70 -16.43 -9.75
C PHE A 63 6.32 -17.05 -8.40
N TYR A 64 7.20 -17.88 -7.86
CA TYR A 64 7.04 -18.51 -6.55
C TYR A 64 8.29 -18.30 -5.69
N GLY A 65 8.07 -17.86 -4.46
CA GLY A 65 9.10 -17.54 -3.49
C GLY A 65 8.68 -16.34 -2.64
N ASP A 66 9.60 -15.87 -1.80
CA ASP A 66 9.41 -14.59 -1.11
C ASP A 66 9.37 -13.47 -2.14
N ASN A 67 8.36 -12.62 -2.04
CA ASN A 67 8.11 -11.54 -2.97
C ASN A 67 9.23 -10.49 -2.94
N LEU A 68 9.92 -10.27 -1.82
CA LEU A 68 10.92 -9.20 -1.74
C LEU A 68 12.15 -9.48 -2.64
N PRO A 69 12.81 -10.65 -2.56
CA PRO A 69 13.86 -11.01 -3.51
C PRO A 69 13.40 -11.07 -4.97
N ILE A 70 12.16 -11.49 -5.23
CA ILE A 70 11.58 -11.50 -6.59
C ILE A 70 11.42 -10.07 -7.11
N LEU A 71 10.84 -9.17 -6.32
CA LEU A 71 10.69 -7.75 -6.67
C LEU A 71 12.06 -7.11 -6.93
N ALA A 72 13.08 -7.45 -6.14
CA ALA A 72 14.45 -7.00 -6.37
C ALA A 72 15.01 -7.51 -7.72
N SER A 73 14.76 -8.78 -8.07
CA SER A 73 15.13 -9.32 -9.39
C SER A 73 14.39 -8.62 -10.54
N LEU A 74 13.11 -8.31 -10.36
CA LEU A 74 12.32 -7.56 -11.35
C LEU A 74 12.81 -6.12 -11.51
N LEU A 75 13.31 -5.50 -10.43
CA LEU A 75 13.87 -4.15 -10.45
C LEU A 75 15.12 -4.08 -11.34
N ASN A 76 15.91 -5.14 -11.38
CA ASN A 76 17.09 -5.24 -12.25
C ASN A 76 16.76 -5.54 -13.72
N ASN A 77 15.48 -5.78 -14.05
CA ASN A 77 15.05 -6.00 -15.42
C ASN A 77 14.61 -4.66 -16.07
N SER A 78 15.38 -4.18 -17.04
CA SER A 78 15.11 -2.94 -17.79
C SER A 78 13.80 -2.94 -18.56
N ASP A 79 13.25 -4.12 -18.87
CA ASP A 79 11.96 -4.24 -19.55
C ASP A 79 10.77 -4.06 -18.61
N ILE A 80 10.99 -4.09 -17.29
CA ILE A 80 9.93 -4.02 -16.27
C ILE A 80 10.05 -2.76 -15.42
N ARG A 81 11.27 -2.38 -15.03
CA ARG A 81 11.52 -1.21 -14.18
C ARG A 81 10.91 0.04 -14.79
N GLY A 82 10.09 0.75 -14.01
CA GLY A 82 9.41 1.96 -14.44
C GLY A 82 8.34 1.76 -15.51
N LYS A 83 7.87 0.52 -15.75
CA LYS A 83 6.88 0.23 -16.80
C LYS A 83 5.56 -0.35 -16.26
N ILE A 84 5.48 -0.67 -14.97
CA ILE A 84 4.25 -1.24 -14.40
C ILE A 84 3.18 -0.15 -14.27
N LYS A 85 2.02 -0.36 -14.90
CA LYS A 85 0.90 0.60 -14.89
C LYS A 85 -0.02 0.48 -13.67
N LEU A 86 -0.17 -0.72 -13.14
CA LEU A 86 -1.07 -0.98 -12.02
C LEU A 86 -0.48 -2.05 -11.11
N VAL A 87 -0.51 -1.79 -9.81
CA VAL A 87 -0.21 -2.76 -8.76
C VAL A 87 -1.40 -2.86 -7.83
N TYR A 88 -1.83 -4.08 -7.55
CA TYR A 88 -2.81 -4.37 -6.52
C TYR A 88 -2.17 -5.34 -5.52
N ILE A 89 -2.21 -5.01 -4.24
CA ILE A 89 -1.71 -5.88 -3.17
C ILE A 89 -2.74 -5.99 -2.04
N ASP A 90 -2.80 -7.20 -1.48
CA ASP A 90 -3.62 -7.56 -0.33
C ASP A 90 -2.69 -8.17 0.75
N PRO A 91 -1.86 -7.34 1.42
CA PRO A 91 -0.93 -7.83 2.43
C PRO A 91 -1.66 -8.47 3.62
N PRO A 92 -1.00 -9.36 4.39
CA PRO A 92 -1.60 -9.95 5.58
C PRO A 92 -2.03 -8.86 6.56
N PHE A 93 -3.20 -8.99 7.17
CA PHE A 93 -3.80 -7.93 8.01
C PHE A 93 -3.24 -7.85 9.44
N ALA A 94 -2.19 -8.61 9.78
CA ALA A 94 -1.66 -8.70 11.15
C ALA A 94 -2.74 -9.03 12.20
N THR A 95 -3.72 -9.87 11.82
CA THR A 95 -4.90 -10.23 12.63
C THR A 95 -4.59 -11.17 13.79
N LYS A 96 -3.32 -11.52 14.03
CA LYS A 96 -2.85 -12.47 15.06
C LYS A 96 -3.49 -13.86 14.94
N SER A 97 -4.06 -14.18 13.78
CA SER A 97 -4.74 -15.44 13.54
C SER A 97 -3.77 -16.43 12.92
N VAL A 98 -3.45 -17.51 13.64
CA VAL A 98 -2.76 -18.66 13.07
C VAL A 98 -3.74 -19.33 12.10
N PHE A 99 -3.55 -19.13 10.80
CA PHE A 99 -4.31 -19.86 9.77
C PHE A 99 -3.82 -21.32 9.76
N GLN A 100 -4.43 -22.15 10.61
CA GLN A 100 -4.17 -23.59 10.61
C GLN A 100 -4.93 -24.23 9.44
N SER A 101 -4.18 -24.67 8.42
CA SER A 101 -4.71 -25.61 7.44
C SER A 101 -5.03 -26.95 8.13
N ARG A 102 -6.13 -27.61 7.74
CA ARG A 102 -6.54 -28.93 8.25
C ARG A 102 -5.47 -30.03 8.02
N SER A 103 -4.47 -29.76 7.19
CA SER A 103 -3.26 -30.55 7.01
C SER A 103 -2.05 -29.73 7.48
N GLN A 104 -1.45 -30.16 8.59
CA GLN A 104 -0.36 -29.49 9.32
C GLN A 104 0.88 -29.17 8.46
N ARG A 105 0.89 -28.00 7.83
CA ARG A 105 2.09 -27.18 7.58
C ARG A 105 1.71 -25.73 7.79
N ASP A 106 2.48 -25.02 8.61
CA ASP A 106 2.25 -23.63 8.97
C ASP A 106 2.19 -22.76 7.72
N ALA A 107 1.01 -22.21 7.39
CA ALA A 107 0.81 -21.47 6.15
C ALA A 107 1.44 -20.06 6.19
N TYR A 108 1.57 -19.46 7.37
CA TYR A 108 2.36 -18.28 7.69
C TYR A 108 2.15 -17.96 9.18
N THR A 109 3.22 -17.68 9.95
CA THR A 109 3.07 -17.20 11.33
C THR A 109 2.88 -15.69 11.29
N ASP A 110 1.66 -15.22 11.56
CA ASP A 110 1.30 -13.81 11.68
C ASP A 110 1.82 -13.21 13.01
N LEU A 111 3.14 -13.31 13.22
CA LEU A 111 3.87 -12.82 14.40
C LEU A 111 4.42 -11.40 14.19
N LEU A 112 4.38 -10.89 12.95
CA LEU A 112 4.83 -9.55 12.63
C LEU A 112 3.85 -8.56 13.25
N THR A 113 4.24 -7.99 14.38
CA THR A 113 3.48 -6.95 15.08
C THR A 113 4.34 -5.71 15.26
N GLY A 114 3.71 -4.54 15.24
CA GLY A 114 4.40 -3.26 15.42
C GLY A 114 5.38 -2.93 14.28
N SER A 115 6.59 -2.48 14.65
CA SER A 115 7.62 -1.98 13.74
C SER A 115 8.06 -2.99 12.68
N HIS A 116 8.11 -4.28 13.02
CA HIS A 116 8.54 -5.33 12.09
C HIS A 116 7.58 -5.50 10.91
N TYR A 117 6.26 -5.40 11.15
CA TYR A 117 5.26 -5.46 10.09
C TYR A 117 5.33 -4.23 9.18
N ILE A 118 5.45 -3.06 9.79
CA ILE A 118 5.62 -1.77 9.10
C ILE A 118 6.83 -1.83 8.18
N GLU A 119 7.98 -2.29 8.68
CA GLU A 119 9.19 -2.45 7.88
C GLU A 119 9.04 -3.51 6.78
N PHE A 120 8.37 -4.62 7.08
CA PHE A 120 8.07 -5.68 6.11
C PHE A 120 7.30 -5.14 4.90
N ILE A 121 6.26 -4.33 5.13
CA ILE A 121 5.48 -3.70 4.05
C ILE A 121 6.28 -2.58 3.38
N ARG A 122 6.94 -1.72 4.15
CA ARG A 122 7.73 -0.59 3.63
C ARG A 122 8.75 -1.05 2.60
N ARG A 123 9.54 -2.09 2.91
CA ARG A 123 10.58 -2.62 2.00
C ARG A 123 10.03 -3.00 0.63
N ARG A 124 8.83 -3.59 0.59
CA ARG A 124 8.15 -3.98 -0.65
C ARG A 124 7.62 -2.76 -1.40
N LEU A 125 7.01 -1.81 -0.69
CA LEU A 125 6.47 -0.59 -1.28
C LEU A 125 7.55 0.28 -1.92
N VAL A 126 8.74 0.39 -1.32
CA VAL A 126 9.89 1.11 -1.90
C VAL A 126 10.29 0.51 -3.25
N ILE A 127 10.42 -0.82 -3.35
CA ILE A 127 10.76 -1.47 -4.62
C ILE A 127 9.62 -1.32 -5.64
N ILE A 128 8.37 -1.48 -5.20
CA ILE A 128 7.19 -1.31 -6.06
C ILE A 128 7.14 0.11 -6.64
N ARG A 129 7.48 1.15 -5.86
CA ARG A 129 7.57 2.53 -6.35
C ARG A 129 8.51 2.66 -7.54
N GLU A 130 9.67 2.00 -7.51
CA GLU A 130 10.65 2.04 -8.60
C GLU A 130 10.21 1.19 -9.81
N LEU A 131 9.41 0.14 -9.60
CA LEU A 131 8.85 -0.68 -10.67
C LEU A 131 7.68 0.02 -11.40
N LEU A 132 6.91 0.84 -10.69
CA LEU A 132 5.78 1.59 -11.25
C LEU A 132 6.25 2.63 -12.29
N ALA A 133 5.48 2.76 -13.36
CA ALA A 133 5.62 3.85 -14.32
C ALA A 133 5.27 5.20 -13.70
N ASP A 134 5.75 6.29 -14.31
CA ASP A 134 5.49 7.67 -13.88
C ASP A 134 4.00 8.08 -14.01
N ASP A 135 3.18 7.21 -14.61
CA ASP A 135 1.73 7.30 -14.72
C ASP A 135 1.02 6.07 -14.13
N GLY A 136 1.73 5.33 -13.27
CA GLY A 136 1.28 4.10 -12.65
C GLY A 136 0.44 4.31 -11.39
N SER A 137 -0.38 3.31 -11.06
CA SER A 137 -1.26 3.31 -9.90
C SER A 137 -0.97 2.14 -8.97
N ILE A 138 -1.21 2.34 -7.67
CA ILE A 138 -1.15 1.29 -6.66
C ILE A 138 -2.39 1.30 -5.78
N TYR A 139 -2.91 0.10 -5.53
CA TYR A 139 -4.04 -0.19 -4.66
C TYR A 139 -3.58 -1.12 -3.55
N VAL A 140 -3.73 -0.70 -2.30
CA VAL A 140 -3.33 -1.48 -1.12
C VAL A 140 -4.57 -1.76 -0.29
N HIS A 141 -4.98 -3.02 -0.23
CA HIS A 141 -6.13 -3.47 0.54
C HIS A 141 -5.72 -3.77 1.99
N LEU A 142 -6.44 -3.18 2.95
CA LEU A 142 -6.09 -3.14 4.37
C LEU A 142 -7.34 -3.25 5.24
N ASP A 143 -7.11 -3.73 6.46
CA ASP A 143 -8.10 -3.69 7.53
C ASP A 143 -8.00 -2.37 8.32
N ASP A 144 -8.86 -2.21 9.31
CA ASP A 144 -8.87 -1.07 10.22
C ASP A 144 -7.63 -0.96 11.12
N ASN A 145 -7.01 -2.10 11.46
CA ASN A 145 -5.83 -2.11 12.32
C ASN A 145 -4.62 -1.48 11.64
N MET A 146 -4.35 -1.88 10.38
CA MET A 146 -3.12 -1.50 9.68
C MET A 146 -3.29 -0.31 8.73
N ALA A 147 -4.53 0.05 8.35
CA ALA A 147 -4.78 1.11 7.37
C ALA A 147 -4.09 2.44 7.71
N PHE A 148 -4.11 2.87 8.96
CA PHE A 148 -3.49 4.14 9.36
C PHE A 148 -1.96 4.11 9.29
N TYR A 149 -1.34 3.03 9.77
CA TYR A 149 0.12 2.90 9.73
C TYR A 149 0.64 2.83 8.31
N VAL A 150 0.01 2.01 7.46
CA VAL A 150 0.38 1.89 6.05
C VAL A 150 0.10 3.18 5.30
N LYS A 151 -0.98 3.91 5.61
CA LYS A 151 -1.25 5.23 5.02
C LYS A 151 -0.10 6.20 5.23
N VAL A 152 0.44 6.27 6.45
CA VAL A 152 1.58 7.14 6.77
C VAL A 152 2.84 6.70 6.02
N ILE A 153 3.12 5.40 5.94
CA ILE A 153 4.24 4.87 5.16
C ILE A 153 4.09 5.18 3.67
N MET A 154 2.87 5.05 3.13
CA MET A 154 2.60 5.36 1.73
C MET A 154 2.75 6.86 1.46
N ASP A 155 2.36 7.73 2.39
CA ASP A 155 2.62 9.17 2.28
C ASP A 155 4.12 9.49 2.30
N GLU A 156 4.90 8.79 3.11
CA GLU A 156 6.37 8.94 3.13
C GLU A 156 7.01 8.48 1.81
N ILE A 157 6.58 7.34 1.25
CA ILE A 157 7.22 6.73 0.06
C ILE A 157 6.76 7.37 -1.25
N PHE A 158 5.44 7.56 -1.40
CA PHE A 158 4.83 8.07 -2.62
C PHE A 158 4.55 9.56 -2.56
N GLY A 159 4.58 10.17 -1.38
CA GLY A 159 4.17 11.55 -1.18
C GLY A 159 2.67 11.68 -0.90
N GLN A 160 2.31 12.51 0.07
CA GLN A 160 0.91 12.78 0.42
C GLN A 160 0.09 13.31 -0.78
N ARG A 161 0.70 14.10 -1.66
CA ARG A 161 0.06 14.69 -2.86
C ARG A 161 -0.40 13.65 -3.88
N ASN A 162 0.21 12.47 -3.81
CA ASN A 162 -0.05 11.34 -4.69
C ASN A 162 -1.17 10.43 -4.18
N PHE A 163 -1.68 10.67 -2.97
CA PHE A 163 -2.88 10.02 -2.46
C PHE A 163 -4.11 10.47 -3.26
N ARG A 164 -4.90 9.51 -3.73
CA ARG A 164 -6.08 9.79 -4.58
C ARG A 164 -7.38 9.50 -3.86
N ASN A 165 -7.49 8.35 -3.21
CA ASN A 165 -8.75 7.98 -2.59
C ASN A 165 -8.61 6.97 -1.45
N TRP A 166 -9.54 7.07 -0.51
CA TRP A 166 -9.80 6.09 0.53
C TRP A 166 -11.06 5.29 0.14
N ILE A 167 -10.87 4.15 -0.50
CA ILE A 167 -12.00 3.36 -0.98
C ILE A 167 -12.46 2.45 0.16
N THR A 168 -13.71 2.59 0.60
CA THR A 168 -14.29 1.74 1.64
C THR A 168 -15.04 0.58 1.00
N ARG A 169 -14.60 -0.64 1.30
CA ARG A 169 -15.29 -1.87 0.90
C ARG A 169 -16.14 -2.36 2.07
N LYS A 170 -17.46 -2.43 1.87
CA LYS A 170 -18.37 -2.97 2.88
C LYS A 170 -18.24 -4.50 2.92
N LYS A 171 -17.87 -5.06 4.08
CA LYS A 171 -17.90 -6.50 4.38
C LYS A 171 -19.35 -7.00 4.37
N CYS A 172 -19.54 -8.31 4.16
CA CYS A 172 -20.87 -8.93 4.16
C CYS A 172 -21.65 -8.57 5.44
N ASN A 173 -22.98 -8.48 5.32
CA ASN A 173 -23.87 -8.01 6.39
C ASN A 173 -23.57 -8.78 7.70
N PRO A 174 -23.22 -8.09 8.80
CA PRO A 174 -22.85 -8.75 10.03
C PRO A 174 -24.03 -9.59 10.54
N LYS A 175 -23.91 -10.92 10.48
CA LYS A 175 -24.91 -11.84 11.03
C LYS A 175 -24.89 -11.68 12.55
N ASN A 176 -25.97 -11.12 13.12
CA ASN A 176 -26.33 -11.12 14.54
C ASN A 176 -25.15 -10.94 15.53
N TYR A 177 -24.75 -9.68 15.78
CA TYR A 177 -23.89 -9.37 16.92
C TYR A 177 -24.75 -9.10 18.17
N THR A 178 -24.76 -10.04 19.11
CA THR A 178 -25.38 -9.89 20.45
C THR A 178 -24.44 -9.18 21.44
N LYS A 179 -23.49 -8.34 20.98
CA LYS A 179 -22.45 -7.72 21.81
C LYS A 179 -22.49 -6.19 21.73
N LYS A 180 -22.16 -5.53 22.85
CA LYS A 180 -22.04 -4.06 23.02
C LYS A 180 -20.84 -3.46 22.26
N THR A 181 -20.63 -3.84 21.01
CA THR A 181 -19.50 -3.41 20.18
C THR A 181 -20.00 -2.94 18.83
N PHE A 182 -19.32 -1.96 18.24
CA PHE A 182 -19.60 -1.57 16.86
C PHE A 182 -19.29 -2.73 15.90
N GLY A 183 -20.11 -2.86 14.87
CA GLY A 183 -19.95 -3.92 13.87
C GLY A 183 -18.68 -3.69 13.05
N TYR A 184 -17.91 -4.76 12.87
CA TYR A 184 -16.77 -4.76 11.98
C TYR A 184 -17.23 -4.96 10.52
N ILE A 185 -17.53 -3.84 9.84
CA ILE A 185 -18.27 -3.86 8.57
C ILE A 185 -17.49 -3.38 7.35
N SER A 186 -16.25 -2.92 7.51
CA SER A 186 -15.51 -2.27 6.43
C SER A 186 -14.07 -2.74 6.33
N ASP A 187 -13.61 -2.93 5.10
CA ASP A 187 -12.22 -2.95 4.68
C ASP A 187 -11.90 -1.63 3.95
N TYR A 188 -10.62 -1.32 3.82
CA TYR A 188 -10.15 -0.09 3.20
C TYR A 188 -9.16 -0.41 2.09
N ILE A 189 -9.27 0.30 0.97
CA ILE A 189 -8.32 0.22 -0.13
C ILE A 189 -7.72 1.61 -0.32
N LEU A 190 -6.42 1.72 -0.08
CA LEU A 190 -5.66 2.94 -0.33
C LEU A 190 -5.30 3.02 -1.80
N PHE A 191 -5.65 4.12 -2.45
CA PHE A 191 -5.32 4.37 -3.85
C PHE A 191 -4.32 5.53 -3.96
N TYR A 192 -3.15 5.24 -4.54
CA TYR A 192 -2.12 6.21 -4.88
C TYR A 192 -1.78 6.15 -6.36
N TYR A 193 -1.28 7.28 -6.86
CA TYR A 193 -0.73 7.41 -8.19
C TYR A 193 0.73 7.82 -8.09
N LYS A 194 1.62 7.24 -8.89
CA LYS A 194 2.99 7.73 -8.97
C LYS A 194 2.96 8.96 -9.89
N ILE A 195 3.27 10.14 -9.36
CA ILE A 195 3.60 11.33 -10.16
C ILE A 195 5.06 11.65 -9.88
N ARG A 196 5.81 11.92 -10.96
CA ARG A 196 7.16 12.43 -10.89
C ARG A 196 7.20 13.94 -10.76
#